data_AF-A0A7W8QNJ1-F1
#
_entry.id   AF-A0A7W8QNJ1-F1
#
_cell.length_a   1.000
_cell.length_b   1.000
_cell.length_c   1.000
_cell.angle_alpha   90.00
_cell.angle_beta   90.00
_cell.angle_gamma   90.00
#
_symmetry.space_group_name_H-M   'P 1'
#
loop_
_entity.id
_entity.type
_entity.pdbx_description
1 polymer ?
#
loop_
_entity_poly.entity_id
_entity_poly.type
_entity_poly.pdbx_seq_one_letter_code
_entity_poly.pdbx_strand_id
1 'polypeptide(L)'
;MSASLAGARIGRNTGDGPTRTVAVVFESGHRQELEGGGCRMLDAGQGGVVSLEAGDGTRFALYSGTSCQGGRAIATGTGSASFGTPVFAGAVVLG
;
A
#
# COMPACT_ATOMS: atom_id res chain seq x y z
N MET A 1 -36.30 8.17 20.17
CA MET A 1 -35.86 7.32 19.04
C MET A 1 -34.54 7.84 18.53
N SER A 2 -33.63 6.92 18.23
CA SER A 2 -32.18 7.05 18.17
C SER A 2 -31.64 7.87 17.00
N ALA A 3 -30.54 8.61 17.24
CA ALA A 3 -29.57 8.95 16.20
C ALA A 3 -28.18 9.03 16.86
N SER A 4 -27.51 7.89 16.97
CA SER A 4 -26.09 7.79 17.30
C SER A 4 -25.41 7.16 16.08
N LEU A 5 -24.75 7.97 15.26
CA LEU A 5 -23.72 7.57 14.29
C LEU A 5 -23.18 8.83 13.60
N ALA A 6 -22.20 9.46 14.22
CA ALA A 6 -21.21 10.25 13.50
C ALA A 6 -19.86 9.72 13.96
N GLY A 7 -19.37 8.73 13.20
CA GLY A 7 -18.08 8.10 13.42
C GLY A 7 -16.99 9.15 13.57
N ALA A 8 -16.17 8.94 14.59
CA ALA A 8 -14.96 9.69 14.83
C ALA A 8 -14.12 9.76 13.55
N ARG A 9 -13.96 10.97 12.99
CA ARG A 9 -12.93 11.24 11.99
C ARG A 9 -11.60 11.30 12.73
N ILE A 10 -10.94 10.16 12.81
CA ILE A 10 -9.58 10.09 13.36
C ILE A 10 -8.66 10.89 12.44
N GLY A 11 -8.15 11.98 13.01
CA GLY A 11 -6.80 12.53 12.84
C GLY A 11 -6.09 12.36 11.50
N ARG A 12 -6.03 13.49 10.78
CA ARG A 12 -4.79 14.23 10.47
C ARG A 12 -3.71 13.45 9.68
N ASN A 13 -3.56 13.82 8.41
CA ASN A 13 -2.28 14.27 7.87
C ASN A 13 -2.53 15.34 6.80
N THR A 14 -2.38 16.59 7.22
CA THR A 14 -2.13 17.74 6.35
C THR A 14 -0.82 17.50 5.62
N GLY A 15 -0.90 17.40 4.30
CA GLY A 15 0.24 17.23 3.41
C GLY A 15 -0.26 17.37 1.99
N ASP A 16 -0.65 18.59 1.63
CA ASP A 16 -1.04 19.01 0.27
C ASP A 16 0.20 19.07 -0.64
N GLY A 17 0.89 17.93 -0.75
CA GLY A 17 1.79 17.62 -1.86
C GLY A 17 1.01 16.85 -2.91
N PRO A 18 1.49 16.77 -4.16
CA PRO A 18 0.81 16.01 -5.21
C PRO A 18 0.49 14.61 -4.68
N THR A 19 -0.77 14.22 -4.78
CA THR A 19 -1.26 12.91 -4.32
C THR A 19 -0.37 11.84 -4.93
N ARG A 20 0.54 11.27 -4.14
CA ARG A 20 1.40 10.19 -4.62
C ARG A 20 0.53 8.96 -4.71
N THR A 21 -0.02 8.73 -5.90
CA THR A 21 -0.78 7.52 -6.21
C THR A 21 0.21 6.44 -6.62
N VAL A 22 0.06 5.27 -6.00
CA VAL A 22 0.86 4.09 -6.25
C VAL A 22 -0.07 2.96 -6.65
N ALA A 23 0.17 2.34 -7.81
CA ALA A 23 -0.61 1.19 -8.24
C ALA A 23 0.16 -0.10 -7.98
N VAL A 24 -0.47 -1.01 -7.24
CA VAL A 24 0.04 -2.35 -6.98
C VAL A 24 -0.67 -3.31 -7.93
N VAL A 25 0.10 -4.05 -8.72
CA VAL A 25 -0.43 -5.06 -9.63
C VAL A 25 -0.14 -6.44 -9.07
N PHE A 26 -1.18 -7.25 -9.01
CA PHE A 26 -1.13 -8.61 -8.47
C PHE A 26 -1.05 -9.65 -9.58
N GLU A 27 -0.66 -10.87 -9.21
CA GLU A 27 -0.61 -12.04 -10.08
C GLU A 27 -1.98 -12.35 -10.72
N SER A 28 -3.08 -12.08 -10.01
CA SER A 28 -4.43 -12.21 -10.55
C SER A 28 -4.76 -11.24 -11.70
N GLY A 29 -3.90 -10.24 -11.94
CA GLY A 29 -4.19 -9.10 -12.81
C GLY A 29 -4.98 -7.97 -12.12
N HIS A 30 -5.35 -8.15 -10.85
CA HIS A 30 -5.96 -7.09 -10.05
C HIS A 30 -4.99 -5.92 -9.89
N ARG A 31 -5.53 -4.70 -9.94
CA ARG A 31 -4.77 -3.47 -9.75
C ARG A 31 -5.40 -2.71 -8.59
N GLN A 32 -4.61 -2.48 -7.55
CA GLN A 32 -5.02 -1.70 -6.38
C GLN A 32 -4.30 -0.37 -6.37
N GLU A 33 -5.06 0.72 -6.42
CA GLU A 33 -4.51 2.06 -6.31
C GLU A 33 -4.48 2.50 -4.85
N LEU A 34 -3.31 2.96 -4.42
CA LEU A 34 -3.03 3.41 -3.07
C LEU A 34 -2.68 4.88 -3.10
N GLU A 35 -3.37 5.66 -2.29
CA GLU A 35 -3.13 7.10 -2.20
C GLU A 35 -2.44 7.48 -0.88
N GLY A 36 -1.52 8.45 -1.02
CA GLY A 36 -0.81 9.06 0.10
C GLY A 36 0.34 8.20 0.62
N GLY A 37 0.83 8.55 1.82
CA GLY A 37 1.92 7.86 2.49
C GLY A 37 1.48 6.98 3.66
N GLY A 38 2.43 6.21 4.19
CA GLY A 38 2.26 5.37 5.37
C GLY A 38 1.86 3.93 5.03
N CYS A 39 1.38 3.21 6.05
CA CYS A 39 0.97 1.82 5.91
C CYS A 39 -0.37 1.71 5.17
N ARG A 40 -0.42 0.80 4.20
CA ARG A 40 -1.61 0.44 3.42
C ARG A 40 -1.73 -1.07 3.38
N MET A 41 -2.94 -1.57 3.60
CA MET A 41 -3.24 -2.99 3.43
C MET A 41 -3.43 -3.29 1.96
N LEU A 42 -2.95 -4.45 1.55
CA LEU A 42 -3.17 -4.98 0.21
C LEU A 42 -4.40 -5.88 0.20
N ASP A 43 -5.10 -5.89 -0.93
CA ASP A 43 -6.28 -6.73 -1.11
C ASP A 43 -5.90 -8.22 -1.00
N ALA A 44 -6.59 -8.95 -0.13
CA ALA A 44 -6.36 -10.36 0.07
C ALA A 44 -6.89 -11.20 -1.10
N GLY A 45 -6.32 -12.40 -1.29
CA GLY A 45 -6.79 -13.37 -2.30
C GLY A 45 -6.39 -13.04 -3.74
N GLN A 46 -5.54 -12.04 -3.96
CA GLN A 46 -5.08 -11.64 -5.30
C GLN A 46 -3.77 -12.31 -5.73
N GLY A 47 -3.20 -13.19 -4.89
CA GLY A 47 -1.89 -13.80 -5.11
C GLY A 47 -0.75 -12.87 -4.69
N GLY A 48 0.42 -13.04 -5.31
CA GLY A 48 1.59 -12.20 -5.05
C GLY A 48 1.56 -10.88 -5.84
N VAL A 49 2.27 -9.88 -5.34
CA VAL A 49 2.54 -8.62 -6.06
C VAL A 49 3.58 -8.89 -7.15
N VAL A 50 3.29 -8.50 -8.39
CA VAL A 50 4.16 -8.69 -9.56
C VAL A 50 4.75 -7.37 -10.07
N SER A 51 4.07 -6.26 -9.86
CA SER A 51 4.63 -4.94 -10.10
C SER A 51 4.04 -3.87 -9.18
N LEU A 52 4.79 -2.78 -9.08
CA LEU A 52 4.48 -1.59 -8.32
C LEU A 52 4.78 -0.41 -9.23
N GLU A 53 3.77 0.37 -9.56
CA GLU A 53 3.90 1.58 -10.37
C GLU A 53 3.78 2.78 -9.44
N ALA A 54 4.86 3.54 -9.32
CA ALA A 54 4.93 4.70 -8.45
C ALA A 54 5.72 5.81 -9.14
N GLY A 55 5.38 7.06 -8.83
CA GLY A 55 6.13 8.22 -9.28
C GLY A 55 7.58 8.20 -8.80
N ASP A 56 8.46 8.84 -9.55
CA ASP A 56 9.89 8.90 -9.26
C ASP A 56 10.17 9.36 -7.83
N GLY A 57 11.07 8.65 -7.14
CA GLY A 57 11.46 8.95 -5.76
C GLY A 57 10.50 8.44 -4.68
N THR A 58 9.35 7.87 -5.03
CA THR A 58 8.42 7.26 -4.05
C THR A 58 9.04 6.00 -3.46
N ARG A 59 9.27 5.96 -2.15
CA ARG A 59 9.84 4.77 -1.50
C ARG A 59 8.74 3.79 -1.15
N PHE A 60 9.02 2.50 -1.24
CA PHE A 60 8.09 1.47 -0.79
C PHE A 60 8.78 0.35 0.00
N ALA A 61 8.02 -0.26 0.90
CA ALA A 61 8.39 -1.48 1.60
C ALA A 61 7.19 -2.42 1.70
N LEU A 62 7.30 -3.63 1.17
CA LEU A 62 6.30 -4.69 1.23
C LEU A 62 6.52 -5.57 2.46
N TYR A 63 5.43 -6.00 3.09
CA TYR A 63 5.41 -6.84 4.28
C TYR A 63 4.52 -8.05 4.04
N SER A 64 4.94 -9.23 4.52
CA SER A 64 4.17 -10.48 4.36
C SER A 64 2.85 -10.49 5.14
N GLY A 65 2.79 -9.75 6.26
CA GLY A 65 1.57 -9.58 7.06
C GLY A 65 0.68 -8.44 6.57
N THR A 66 -0.51 -8.34 7.13
CA THR A 66 -1.46 -7.23 6.88
C THR A 66 -1.15 -5.98 7.72
N SER A 67 -0.08 -6.01 8.53
CA SER A 67 0.39 -4.87 9.32
C SER A 67 1.82 -4.49 8.92
N CYS A 68 2.09 -3.18 8.94
CA CYS A 68 3.43 -2.66 8.78
C CYS A 68 4.18 -2.50 10.12
N GLN A 69 3.52 -2.86 11.24
CA GLN A 69 4.12 -2.76 12.58
C GLN A 69 4.68 -4.10 13.03
N GLY A 70 5.95 -4.11 13.42
CA GLY A 70 6.63 -5.28 13.98
C GLY A 70 7.04 -6.36 12.97
N GLY A 71 6.68 -6.23 11.70
CA GLY A 71 7.09 -7.13 10.62
C GLY A 71 8.42 -6.75 9.97
N ARG A 72 9.10 -7.73 9.35
CA ARG A 72 10.25 -7.48 8.46
C ARG A 72 9.74 -7.20 7.05
N ALA A 73 10.29 -6.18 6.40
CA ALA A 73 10.02 -5.95 4.98
C ALA A 73 10.61 -7.09 4.14
N ILE A 74 9.79 -7.65 3.26
CA ILE A 74 10.17 -8.75 2.35
C ILE A 74 10.68 -8.25 1.01
N ALA A 75 10.31 -7.03 0.63
CA ALA A 75 10.87 -6.32 -0.52
C ALA A 75 10.81 -4.81 -0.26
N THR A 76 11.80 -4.09 -0.76
CA THR A 76 11.88 -2.63 -0.63
C THR A 76 12.40 -2.03 -1.92
N GLY A 77 11.99 -0.82 -2.26
CA GLY A 77 12.46 -0.14 -3.46
C GLY A 77 12.11 1.33 -3.49
N THR A 78 12.39 1.96 -4.63
CA THR A 78 12.08 3.37 -4.88
C THR A 78 11.65 3.53 -6.33
N GLY A 79 10.58 4.29 -6.55
CA GLY A 79 9.92 4.40 -7.84
C GLY A 79 9.18 3.13 -8.23
N SER A 80 9.01 2.95 -9.53
CA SER A 80 8.35 1.77 -10.09
C SER A 80 9.26 0.54 -10.02
N ALA A 81 8.68 -0.63 -9.74
CA ALA A 81 9.38 -1.90 -9.64
C ALA A 81 8.59 -3.04 -10.27
N SER A 82 9.29 -4.00 -10.87
CA SER A 82 8.71 -5.25 -11.35
C SER A 82 9.47 -6.42 -10.73
N PHE A 83 8.74 -7.43 -10.30
CA PHE A 83 9.28 -8.58 -9.60
C PHE A 83 9.25 -9.80 -10.53
N GLY A 84 10.43 -10.41 -10.76
CA GLY A 84 10.52 -11.65 -11.55
C GLY A 84 9.89 -12.87 -10.87
N THR A 85 9.58 -12.77 -9.57
CA THR A 85 8.83 -13.77 -8.81
C THR A 85 7.77 -13.05 -7.98
N PRO A 86 6.51 -13.53 -7.94
CA PRO A 86 5.44 -12.90 -7.18
C PRO A 86 5.79 -12.75 -5.69
N VAL A 87 5.60 -11.55 -5.15
CA VAL A 87 5.90 -11.21 -3.75
C VAL A 87 4.61 -11.30 -2.92
N PHE A 88 4.50 -12.32 -2.07
CA PHE A 88 3.36 -12.49 -1.17
C PHE A 88 3.37 -11.47 -0.03
N ALA A 89 2.74 -10.31 -0.29
CA ALA A 89 2.63 -9.21 0.63
C ALA A 89 1.17 -8.97 1.05
N GLY A 90 0.95 -8.70 2.33
CA GLY A 90 -0.36 -8.30 2.87
C GLY A 90 -0.45 -6.80 3.16
N ALA A 91 0.69 -6.09 3.16
CA ALA A 91 0.74 -4.65 3.39
C ALA A 91 1.95 -4.02 2.69
N VAL A 92 1.84 -2.72 2.45
CA VAL A 92 2.89 -1.88 1.90
C VAL A 92 3.00 -0.58 2.70
N VAL A 93 4.23 -0.12 2.94
CA VAL A 93 4.51 1.23 3.42
C VAL A 93 4.96 2.08 2.25
N LEU A 94 4.34 3.24 2.07
CA LEU A 94 4.73 4.24 1.08
C LEU A 94 5.37 5.46 1.75
N GLY A 95 6.49 5.94 1.20
CA GLY A 95 7.31 7.05 1.72
C GLY A 95 7.54 8.20 0.74
#